data_AF-A2BWU2-F1
#
_entry.id   AF-A2BWU2-F1
#
_cell.length_a   1.000
_cell.length_b   1.000
_cell.length_c   1.000
_cell.angle_alpha   90.00
_cell.angle_beta   90.00
_cell.angle_gamma   90.00
#
_symmetry.space_group_name_H-M   'P 1'
#
loop_
_entity.id
_entity.type
_entity.pdbx_description
1 polymer ?
#
loop_
_entity_poly.entity_id
_entity_poly.type
_entity_poly.pdbx_seq_one_letter_code
_entity_poly.pdbx_strand_id
1 'polypeptide(L)' 'MKNSTFLKPYTVHYRDFQNLRLENCFYALDAYEARTLAMEFNKYIYDHPNSIDLIRCENITSHQ' A
#
# COMPACT_ATOMS: atom_id res chain seq x y z
N MET A 1 -8.34 14.63 -24.16
CA MET A 1 -7.14 13.83 -23.79
C MET A 1 -7.50 12.99 -22.58
N LYS A 2 -7.55 11.66 -22.72
CA LYS A 2 -7.67 10.77 -21.54
C LYS A 2 -6.28 10.78 -20.89
N ASN A 3 -6.13 11.49 -19.77
CA ASN A 3 -4.95 11.31 -18.93
C ASN A 3 -5.00 9.86 -18.44
N SER A 4 -4.21 8.97 -19.05
CA SER A 4 -4.05 7.61 -18.59
C SER A 4 -3.32 7.70 -17.26
N THR A 5 -4.08 7.79 -16.16
CA THR A 5 -3.56 7.71 -14.81
C THR A 5 -3.06 6.29 -14.61
N PHE A 6 -1.79 6.06 -14.93
CA PHE A 6 -1.16 4.77 -14.71
C PHE A 6 -1.06 4.52 -13.21
N LEU A 7 -1.76 3.49 -12.75
CA LEU A 7 -1.58 2.98 -11.39
C LEU A 7 -0.15 2.47 -11.25
N LYS A 8 0.48 2.77 -10.12
CA LYS A 8 1.79 2.27 -9.75
C LYS A 8 1.65 1.18 -8.69
N PRO A 9 2.53 0.18 -8.67
CA PRO A 9 2.52 -0.80 -7.60
C PRO A 9 3.03 -0.17 -6.30
N TYR A 10 2.32 -0.43 -5.22
CA TYR A 10 2.64 0.00 -3.87
C TYR A 10 2.64 -1.19 -2.91
N THR A 11 3.62 -1.21 -2.01
CA THR A 11 3.71 -2.12 -0.87
C THR A 11 3.38 -1.34 0.40
N VAL A 12 2.31 -1.76 1.10
CA VAL A 12 1.90 -1.22 2.39
C VAL A 12 2.34 -2.18 3.47
N HIS A 13 3.32 -1.77 4.28
CA HIS A 13 3.75 -2.51 5.45
C HIS A 13 2.98 -2.07 6.68
N TYR A 14 2.63 -3.04 7.51
CA TYR A 14 1.95 -2.82 8.78
C TYR A 14 2.42 -3.85 9.81
N ARG A 15 2.17 -3.57 11.09
CA ARG A 15 2.48 -4.48 12.18
C ARG A 15 1.22 -5.03 12.81
N ASP A 16 1.16 -6.34 13.00
CA ASP A 16 0.05 -6.97 13.71
C ASP A 16 0.18 -6.82 15.24
N PHE A 17 -0.76 -7.40 15.98
CA PHE A 17 -0.76 -7.38 17.45
C PHE A 17 0.42 -8.14 18.07
N GLN A 18 1.07 -9.01 17.31
CA GLN A 18 2.29 -9.73 17.71
C GLN A 18 3.55 -8.95 17.33
N ASN A 19 3.39 -7.72 16.80
CA ASN A 19 4.47 -6.88 16.29
C ASN A 19 5.22 -7.52 15.10
N LEU A 20 4.59 -8.47 14.40
CA LEU A 20 5.10 -9.04 13.17
C LEU A 20 4.84 -8.06 12.02
N ARG A 21 5.87 -7.84 11.21
CA ARG A 21 5.76 -7.00 10.01
C ARG A 21 5.14 -7.80 8.88
N LEU A 22 4.01 -7.32 8.37
CA LEU A 22 3.25 -7.88 7.27
C LEU A 22 3.16 -6.87 6.12
N GLU A 23 2.77 -7.33 4.94
CA GLU A 23 2.65 -6.49 3.75
C GLU A 23 1.35 -6.76 2.98
N ASN A 24 0.81 -5.69 2.40
CA ASN A 24 -0.26 -5.73 1.41
C ASN A 24 0.22 -5.01 0.14
N CYS A 25 -0.06 -5.58 -1.04
CA CYS A 25 0.36 -5.01 -2.32
C CYS A 25 -0.84 -4.50 -3.11
N PHE A 26 -0.77 -3.26 -3.60
CA PHE A 26 -1.86 -2.61 -4.34
C PHE A 26 -1.35 -1.85 -5.55
N TYR A 27 -2.18 -1.76 -6.58
CA TYR A 27 -1.99 -0.78 -7.65
C TYR A 27 -2.79 0.48 -7.29
N ALA A 28 -2.11 1.63 -7.18
CA ALA A 28 -2.71 2.89 -6.76
C ALA A 28 -2.08 4.08 -7.52
N LEU A 29 -2.81 5.19 -7.59
CA LEU A 29 -2.41 6.48 -8.14
C LEU A 29 -1.31 7.13 -7.29
N ASP A 30 -1.47 7.02 -5.97
CA ASP A 30 -0.55 7.55 -4.98
C ASP A 30 -0.55 6.71 -3.69
N ALA A 31 0.30 7.11 -2.74
CA ALA A 31 0.41 6.43 -1.45
C ALA A 31 -0.86 6.56 -0.58
N TYR A 32 -1.68 7.60 -0.79
CA TYR A 32 -2.91 7.81 -0.03
C TYR A 32 -4.00 6.84 -0.49
N GLU A 33 -4.14 6.63 -1.80
CA GLU A 33 -5.03 5.60 -2.33
C GLU A 33 -4.57 4.21 -1.92
N ALA A 34 -3.26 3.90 -1.98
CA ALA A 34 -2.72 2.64 -1.46
C ALA A 34 -3.07 2.39 0.02
N ARG A 35 -3.02 3.45 0.85
CA ARG A 35 -3.44 3.40 2.25
C ARG A 35 -4.93 3.11 2.39
N THR A 36 -5.74 3.76 1.57
CA THR A 36 -7.21 3.61 1.59
C THR A 36 -7.60 2.19 1.21
N LEU A 37 -6.99 1.64 0.16
CA LEU A 37 -7.13 0.24 -0.24
C LEU A 37 -6.68 -0.72 0.88
N ALA A 38 -5.55 -0.43 1.54
CA ALA A 38 -5.11 -1.24 2.66
C ALA A 38 -6.15 -1.29 3.80
N MET A 39 -6.76 -0.16 4.13
CA MET A 39 -7.84 -0.11 5.12
C MET A 39 -9.12 -0.79 4.62
N GLU A 40 -9.45 -0.68 3.34
CA GLU A 40 -10.66 -1.31 2.79
C GLU A 40 -10.57 -2.84 2.77
N PHE A 41 -9.41 -3.38 2.37
CA PHE A 41 -9.22 -4.82 2.16
C PHE A 41 -8.64 -5.56 3.37
N ASN A 42 -8.12 -4.85 4.37
CA ASN A 42 -7.57 -5.46 5.58
C ASN A 42 -8.26 -4.91 6.82
N LYS A 43 -9.15 -5.72 7.41
CA LYS A 43 -9.90 -5.37 8.64
C LYS A 43 -9.00 -4.95 9.79
N TYR A 44 -7.83 -5.59 9.93
CA TYR A 44 -6.90 -5.22 10.99
C TYR A 44 -6.36 -3.79 10.78
N ILE A 45 -6.00 -3.44 9.55
CA ILE A 45 -5.54 -2.09 9.20
C ILE A 45 -6.69 -1.07 9.31
N TYR A 46 -7.93 -1.45 8.96
CA TYR A 46 -9.12 -0.62 9.16
C TYR A 46 -9.31 -0.24 10.64
N ASP A 47 -9.24 -1.22 11.54
CA ASP A 47 -9.41 -1.03 12.98
C ASP A 47 -8.17 -0.36 13.62
N HIS A 48 -6.99 -0.54 13.03
CA HIS A 48 -5.71 -0.01 13.51
C HIS A 48 -4.95 0.73 12.39
N PRO A 49 -5.42 1.89 11.93
CA PRO A 49 -4.82 2.61 10.80
C PRO A 49 -3.40 3.13 11.06
N ASN A 50 -3.03 3.27 12.33
CA ASN A 50 -1.68 3.66 12.77
C ASN A 50 -0.71 2.48 12.83
N SER A 51 -1.16 1.25 12.54
CA SER A 51 -0.29 0.07 12.42
C SER A 51 0.54 0.08 11.14
N ILE A 52 0.13 0.88 10.14
CA ILE A 52 0.89 1.09 8.90
C ILE A 52 2.16 1.87 9.25
N ASP A 53 3.32 1.26 8.98
CA ASP A 53 4.63 1.87 9.27
C ASP A 53 5.35 2.35 8.00
N LEU A 54 5.05 1.78 6.83
CA LEU A 54 5.65 2.19 5.57
C LEU A 54 4.70 1.98 4.39
N ILE A 55 4.63 2.95 3.49
CA ILE A 55 4.01 2.80 2.17
C ILE A 55 5.09 3.08 1.12
N ARG A 56 5.41 2.08 0.31
CA ARG A 56 6.51 2.12 -0.66
C ARG A 56 5.94 2.02 -2.08
N CYS A 57 6.26 2.98 -2.94
CA CYS A 57 6.02 2.83 -4.37
C CYS A 57 7.12 1.91 -4.92
N GLU A 58 6.75 0.77 -5.50
CA GLU A 58 7.70 -0.08 -6.19
C GLU A 58 7.94 0.51 -7.58
N ASN A 59 9.04 1.24 -7.74
CA ASN A 59 9.45 1.64 -9.07
C ASN A 59 9.88 0.38 -9.81
N ILE A 60 9.26 0.12 -10.97
CA ILE A 60 9.74 -0.89 -11.91
C ILE A 60 11.01 -0.31 -12.55
N THR A 61 12.13 -0.29 -11.83
CA THR A 61 13.43 -0.18 -12.47
C THR A 61 13.69 -1.52 -13.12
N SER A 62 13.39 -1.60 -14.42
CA SER A 62 13.91 -2.63 -15.31
C SER A 62 15.43 -2.61 -15.17
N HIS A 63 16.00 -3.51 -14.36
CA HIS A 63 17.41 -3.86 -14.48
C HIS A 63 17.53 -4.62 -15.80
N GLN A 64 17.80 -3.88 -16.88
CA GLN A 64 18.44 -4.42 -18.08
C GLN A 64 19.94 -4.53 -17.84
#